data_AF-A0A379X1W8-F1
#
_entry.id   AF-A0A379X1W8-F1
#
_cell.length_a   1.000
_cell.length_b   1.000
_cell.length_c   1.000
_cell.angle_alpha   90.00
_cell.angle_beta   90.00
_cell.angle_gamma   90.00
#
_symmetry.space_group_name_H-M   'P 1'
#
loop_
_entity.id
_entity.type
_entity.pdbx_description
1 polymer ?
#
loop_
_entity_poly.entity_id
_entity_poly.type
_entity_poly.pdbx_seq_one_letter_code
_entity_poly.pdbx_strand_id
1 'polypeptide(L)'
;MLPEVLSNGLCSLNPQVDRLCMVCEMTISAKGRLTGYKFYEAVMSSHARLTYTKVWHMLQGDQDLREQYAPLVKHIEELHNLYKVLDKAREERGGISFESEEAKFIFNAERRIERIEQTQRNDAHKLIEECMIMANISAARFVEKLKSRRYSVFMISPPPKRSPHSAPYWRSWGWSCRAETNRNRAIMPNCLNRLPTGRTPKCCKLCCCVQ
;
A
#
# COMPACT_ATOMS: atom_id res chain seq x y z
N MET A 1 -22.59 -4.37 -0.82
CA MET A 1 -22.81 -2.99 -1.31
C MET A 1 -23.53 -2.97 -2.65
N LEU A 2 -23.29 -3.92 -3.56
CA LEU A 2 -24.06 -4.07 -4.82
C LEU A 2 -24.67 -5.49 -4.90
N PRO A 3 -25.72 -5.70 -5.73
CA PRO A 3 -26.25 -7.03 -6.04
C PRO A 3 -25.17 -7.94 -6.64
N GLU A 4 -25.22 -9.25 -6.35
CA GLU A 4 -24.21 -10.22 -6.80
C GLU A 4 -24.03 -10.26 -8.32
N VAL A 5 -25.12 -10.07 -9.07
CA VAL A 5 -25.10 -10.02 -10.54
C VAL A 5 -24.18 -8.90 -11.04
N LEU A 6 -24.17 -7.75 -10.35
CA LEU A 6 -23.29 -6.63 -10.68
C LEU A 6 -21.88 -6.88 -10.11
N SER A 7 -21.75 -7.23 -8.84
CA SER A 7 -20.44 -7.31 -8.18
C SER A 7 -19.57 -8.47 -8.68
N ASN A 8 -20.16 -9.65 -8.88
CA ASN A 8 -19.45 -10.89 -9.26
C ASN A 8 -19.49 -11.13 -10.77
N GLY A 9 -20.47 -10.54 -11.46
CA GLY A 9 -20.68 -10.70 -12.89
C GLY A 9 -20.16 -9.52 -13.71
N LEU A 10 -20.99 -8.48 -13.84
CA LEU A 10 -20.80 -7.40 -14.81
C LEU A 10 -19.66 -6.43 -14.46
N CYS A 11 -19.51 -6.07 -13.19
CA CYS A 11 -18.45 -5.16 -12.73
C CYS A 11 -17.17 -5.89 -12.34
N SER A 12 -17.21 -7.22 -12.11
CA SER A 12 -16.01 -8.00 -11.86
C SER A 12 -15.16 -8.10 -13.11
N LEU A 13 -13.86 -7.82 -12.98
CA LEU A 13 -12.86 -7.94 -14.05
C LEU A 13 -12.45 -9.41 -14.24
N ASN A 14 -13.43 -10.25 -14.57
CA ASN A 14 -13.22 -11.68 -14.80
C ASN A 14 -12.28 -11.91 -15.99
N PRO A 15 -11.46 -12.97 -15.94
CA PRO A 15 -10.48 -13.24 -16.97
C PRO A 15 -11.17 -13.75 -18.26
N GLN A 16 -10.55 -13.47 -19.41
CA GLN A 16 -11.00 -13.89 -20.75
C GLN A 16 -12.40 -13.42 -21.16
N VAL A 17 -12.92 -12.34 -20.57
CA VAL A 17 -14.19 -11.73 -21.00
C VAL A 17 -14.04 -10.22 -21.04
N ASP A 18 -14.65 -9.60 -22.06
CA ASP A 18 -14.65 -8.15 -22.22
C ASP A 18 -15.41 -7.46 -21.08
N ARG A 19 -14.82 -6.37 -20.58
CA ARG A 19 -15.33 -5.57 -19.48
C ARG A 19 -15.12 -4.08 -19.72
N LEU A 20 -16.15 -3.30 -19.40
CA LEU A 20 -16.05 -1.85 -19.37
C LEU A 20 -15.30 -1.42 -18.13
N CYS A 21 -14.33 -0.53 -18.30
CA CYS A 21 -13.56 0.03 -17.20
C CYS A 21 -13.24 1.51 -17.43
N MET A 22 -13.01 2.22 -16.33
CA MET A 22 -12.38 3.54 -16.35
C MET A 22 -10.89 3.34 -16.14
N VAL A 23 -10.08 3.78 -17.10
CA VAL A 23 -8.62 3.59 -17.08
C VAL A 23 -7.95 4.85 -16.55
N CYS A 24 -6.98 4.66 -15.65
CA CYS A 24 -6.00 5.68 -15.28
C CYS A 24 -4.64 5.31 -15.89
N GLU A 25 -4.27 5.96 -16.98
CA GLU A 25 -2.94 5.76 -17.58
C GLU A 25 -1.99 6.81 -17.02
N MET A 26 -0.84 6.38 -16.51
CA MET A 26 0.11 7.22 -15.79
C MET A 26 1.51 7.09 -16.40
N THR A 27 2.25 8.20 -16.38
CA THR A 27 3.69 8.21 -16.68
C THR A 27 4.46 8.45 -15.39
N ILE A 28 5.40 7.56 -15.11
CA ILE A 28 6.19 7.57 -13.87
C ILE A 28 7.66 7.68 -14.26
N SER A 29 8.37 8.63 -13.65
CA SER A 29 9.81 8.80 -13.88
C SER A 29 10.62 7.69 -13.19
N ALA A 30 11.89 7.53 -13.60
CA ALA A 30 12.82 6.58 -12.98
C ALA A 30 13.05 6.80 -11.47
N LYS A 31 12.65 7.96 -10.92
CA LYS A 31 12.69 8.28 -9.49
C LYS A 31 11.32 8.11 -8.79
N GLY A 32 10.36 7.43 -9.41
CA GLY A 32 9.05 7.16 -8.82
C GLY A 32 8.14 8.38 -8.69
N ARG A 33 8.38 9.43 -9.49
CA ARG A 33 7.53 10.62 -9.53
C ARG A 33 6.51 10.51 -10.66
N LEU A 34 5.23 10.73 -10.34
CA LEU A 34 4.15 10.90 -11.32
C LEU A 34 4.38 12.16 -12.16
N THR A 35 4.64 12.00 -13.45
CA THR A 35 4.89 13.10 -14.40
C THR A 35 3.68 13.43 -15.27
N GLY A 36 2.80 12.46 -15.52
CA GLY A 36 1.59 12.66 -16.31
C GLY A 36 0.53 11.62 -15.99
N TYR A 37 -0.74 11.95 -16.26
CA TYR A 37 -1.85 11.02 -16.15
C TYR A 37 -2.99 11.41 -17.11
N LYS A 38 -3.79 10.43 -17.54
CA LYS A 38 -5.05 10.63 -18.26
C LYS A 38 -6.09 9.61 -17.80
N PHE A 39 -7.35 10.03 -17.85
CA PHE A 39 -8.51 9.20 -17.52
C PHE A 39 -9.39 9.05 -18.77
N TYR A 40 -9.84 7.84 -19.06
CA TYR A 40 -10.71 7.55 -20.19
C TYR A 40 -11.46 6.23 -19.99
N GLU A 41 -12.62 6.11 -20.64
CA GLU A 41 -13.38 4.86 -20.69
C GLU A 41 -12.75 3.89 -21.69
N ALA A 42 -12.72 2.61 -21.34
CA ALA A 42 -12.16 1.57 -22.18
C ALA A 42 -12.90 0.24 -22.03
N VAL A 43 -12.63 -0.66 -22.98
CA VAL A 43 -12.95 -2.08 -22.90
C VAL A 43 -11.66 -2.84 -22.65
N MET A 44 -11.64 -3.73 -21.66
CA MET A 44 -10.50 -4.60 -21.37
C MET A 44 -10.92 -6.07 -21.30
N SER A 45 -9.99 -6.97 -21.61
CA SER A 45 -10.11 -8.41 -21.36
C SER A 45 -8.93 -8.85 -20.49
N SER A 46 -9.22 -9.27 -19.26
CA SER A 46 -8.17 -9.66 -18.31
C SER A 46 -7.53 -10.97 -18.76
N HIS A 47 -6.20 -10.99 -18.89
CA HIS A 47 -5.48 -12.15 -19.43
C HIS A 47 -5.33 -13.30 -18.42
N ALA A 48 -5.43 -13.01 -17.12
CA ALA A 48 -5.38 -14.03 -16.09
C ALA A 48 -6.00 -13.54 -14.77
N ARG A 49 -6.53 -14.49 -14.00
CA ARG A 49 -6.87 -14.29 -12.59
C ARG A 49 -5.75 -14.83 -11.72
N LEU A 50 -4.91 -13.94 -11.22
CA LEU A 50 -3.76 -14.27 -10.38
C LEU A 50 -4.07 -14.03 -8.90
N THR A 51 -3.46 -14.82 -8.03
CA THR A 51 -3.48 -14.61 -6.58
C THR A 51 -2.14 -14.00 -6.15
N TYR A 52 -2.14 -13.25 -5.04
CA TYR A 52 -0.90 -12.67 -4.49
C TYR A 52 0.17 -13.72 -4.22
N THR A 53 -0.23 -14.90 -3.75
CA THR A 53 0.66 -16.05 -3.54
C THR A 53 1.32 -16.49 -4.83
N LYS A 54 0.55 -16.70 -5.92
CA LYS A 54 1.11 -17.09 -7.22
C LYS A 54 2.08 -16.04 -7.76
N VAL A 55 1.70 -14.76 -7.71
CA VAL A 55 2.56 -13.65 -8.15
C VAL A 55 3.87 -13.62 -7.35
N TRP A 56 3.78 -13.78 -6.03
CA TRP A 56 4.96 -13.84 -5.18
C TRP A 56 5.87 -15.00 -5.54
N HIS A 57 5.35 -16.22 -5.71
CA HIS A 57 6.15 -17.38 -6.12
C HIS A 57 6.80 -17.19 -7.50
N MET A 58 6.09 -16.62 -8.47
CA MET A 58 6.66 -16.29 -9.79
C MET A 58 7.83 -15.28 -9.68
N LEU A 59 7.72 -14.29 -8.80
CA LEU A 59 8.78 -13.33 -8.51
C LEU A 59 9.96 -13.95 -7.74
N GLN A 60 9.73 -15.03 -6.98
CA GLN A 60 10.77 -15.82 -6.31
C GLN A 60 11.45 -16.84 -7.24
N GLY A 61 10.98 -17.01 -8.47
CA GLY A 61 11.61 -17.90 -9.46
C GLY A 61 11.01 -19.31 -9.55
N ASP A 62 9.78 -19.51 -9.07
CA ASP A 62 9.04 -20.77 -9.23
C ASP A 62 8.89 -21.14 -10.73
N GLN A 63 9.51 -22.24 -11.16
CA GLN A 63 9.59 -22.63 -12.57
C GLN A 63 8.22 -23.04 -13.12
N ASP A 64 7.48 -23.88 -12.41
CA ASP A 64 6.17 -24.38 -12.85
C ASP A 64 5.18 -23.24 -13.10
N LEU A 65 5.11 -22.27 -12.19
CA LEU A 65 4.25 -21.11 -12.36
C LEU A 65 4.74 -20.18 -13.48
N ARG A 66 6.06 -20.00 -13.62
CA ARG A 66 6.61 -19.15 -14.68
C ARG A 66 6.40 -19.75 -16.07
N GLU A 67 6.45 -21.07 -16.21
CA GLU A 67 6.10 -21.75 -17.45
C GLU A 67 4.60 -21.64 -17.74
N GLN A 68 3.75 -21.89 -16.72
CA GLN A 68 2.30 -21.78 -16.86
C GLN A 68 1.84 -20.38 -17.33
N TYR A 69 2.46 -19.31 -16.79
CA TYR A 69 2.10 -17.92 -17.10
C TYR A 69 3.16 -17.21 -17.93
N ALA A 70 3.96 -17.94 -18.73
CA ALA A 70 5.11 -17.39 -19.46
C ALA A 70 4.86 -16.06 -20.20
N PRO A 71 3.71 -15.84 -20.88
CA PRO A 71 3.44 -14.56 -21.54
C PRO A 71 3.33 -13.36 -20.57
N LEU A 72 2.96 -13.61 -19.32
CA LEU A 72 2.69 -12.58 -18.31
C LEU A 72 3.89 -12.31 -17.40
N VAL A 73 4.84 -13.24 -17.30
CA VAL A 73 5.97 -13.16 -16.37
C VAL A 73 6.74 -11.84 -16.53
N LYS A 74 7.06 -11.46 -17.77
CA LYS A 74 7.78 -10.20 -18.05
C LYS A 74 7.01 -8.97 -17.58
N HIS A 75 5.69 -8.94 -17.74
CA HIS A 75 4.85 -7.83 -17.30
C HIS A 75 4.78 -7.74 -15.77
N ILE A 76 4.75 -8.88 -15.09
CA ILE A 76 4.75 -8.97 -13.63
C ILE A 76 6.09 -8.49 -13.06
N GLU A 77 7.21 -8.87 -13.67
CA GLU A 77 8.55 -8.40 -13.29
C GLU A 77 8.68 -6.89 -13.49
N GLU A 78 8.14 -6.34 -14.58
CA GLU A 78 8.16 -4.90 -14.82
C GLU A 78 7.34 -4.14 -13.78
N LEU A 79 6.17 -4.66 -13.39
CA LEU A 79 5.39 -4.11 -12.28
C LEU A 79 6.16 -4.19 -10.95
N HIS A 80 6.96 -5.24 -10.72
CA HIS A 80 7.81 -5.36 -9.53
C HIS A 80 8.96 -4.35 -9.53
N ASN A 81 9.57 -4.10 -10.69
CA ASN A 81 10.57 -3.04 -10.84
C ASN A 81 9.97 -1.66 -10.56
N LEU A 82 8.78 -1.39 -11.11
CA LEU A 82 8.04 -0.15 -10.83
C LEU A 82 7.74 0.01 -9.34
N TYR A 83 7.25 -1.06 -8.69
CA TYR A 83 6.97 -1.06 -7.25
C TYR A 83 8.19 -0.66 -6.43
N LYS A 84 9.37 -1.26 -6.67
CA LYS A 84 10.61 -0.93 -5.93
C LYS A 84 10.96 0.55 -6.02
N VAL A 85 10.74 1.14 -7.19
CA VAL A 85 10.99 2.57 -7.42
C VAL A 85 9.96 3.44 -6.69
N LEU A 86 8.69 3.04 -6.67
CA LEU A 86 7.62 3.76 -5.97
C LEU A 86 7.78 3.70 -4.45
N ASP A 87 8.12 2.53 -3.91
CA ASP A 87 8.35 2.30 -2.48
C ASP A 87 9.49 3.17 -1.96
N LYS A 88 10.63 3.18 -2.67
CA LYS A 88 11.75 4.09 -2.36
C LYS A 88 11.33 5.56 -2.42
N ALA A 89 10.57 5.94 -3.44
CA ALA A 89 10.07 7.31 -3.56
C ALA A 89 9.06 7.67 -2.44
N ARG A 90 8.33 6.70 -1.90
CA ARG A 90 7.43 6.85 -0.74
C ARG A 90 8.23 7.09 0.54
N GLU A 91 9.30 6.33 0.77
CA GLU A 91 10.22 6.56 1.89
C GLU A 91 10.81 7.97 1.86
N GLU A 92 11.29 8.43 0.70
CA GLU A 92 11.85 9.79 0.53
C GLU A 92 10.83 10.91 0.84
N ARG A 93 9.53 10.65 0.62
CA ARG A 93 8.44 11.60 0.96
C ARG A 93 8.06 11.59 2.44
N GLY A 94 8.64 10.71 3.25
CA GLY A 94 8.26 10.51 4.65
C GLY A 94 7.00 9.66 4.78
N GLY A 95 6.76 8.74 3.85
CA GLY A 95 5.68 7.76 3.96
C GLY A 95 5.86 6.92 5.22
N ILE A 96 4.87 6.97 6.11
CA ILE A 96 4.84 6.11 7.30
C ILE A 96 4.16 4.80 6.89
N SER A 97 4.85 3.69 7.06
CA SER A 97 4.28 2.34 6.91
C SER A 97 4.16 1.73 8.29
N PHE A 98 2.92 1.53 8.75
CA PHE A 98 2.64 0.71 9.92
C PHE A 98 2.35 -0.70 9.38
N GLU A 99 3.26 -1.63 9.59
CA GLU A 99 2.95 -3.05 9.38
C GLU A 99 2.11 -3.51 10.58
N SER A 100 0.82 -3.74 10.35
CA SER A 100 -0.08 -4.34 11.33
C SER A 100 -0.22 -5.82 11.02
N GLU A 101 -0.07 -6.66 12.04
CA GLU A 101 -0.31 -8.09 11.93
C GLU A 101 -1.83 -8.34 11.94
N GLU A 102 -2.41 -8.65 10.78
CA GLU A 102 -3.83 -8.97 10.66
C GLU A 102 -4.08 -10.47 10.85
N ALA A 103 -5.08 -10.81 11.68
CA ALA A 103 -5.48 -12.20 11.93
C ALA A 103 -6.33 -12.76 10.78
N LYS A 104 -5.97 -13.95 10.30
CA LYS A 104 -6.70 -14.74 9.30
C LYS A 104 -7.36 -15.93 9.96
N PHE A 105 -8.69 -15.97 9.93
CA PHE A 105 -9.47 -17.09 10.48
C PHE A 105 -9.62 -18.20 9.44
N ILE A 106 -9.22 -19.42 9.81
CA ILE A 106 -9.46 -20.63 9.02
C ILE A 106 -10.68 -21.33 9.61
N PHE A 107 -11.68 -21.58 8.75
CA PHE A 107 -12.94 -22.18 9.16
C PHE A 107 -13.01 -23.65 8.71
N ASN A 108 -13.59 -24.49 9.56
CA ASN A 108 -13.91 -25.88 9.23
C ASN A 108 -15.23 -26.01 8.44
N ALA A 109 -15.63 -27.24 8.10
CA ALA A 109 -16.86 -27.53 7.36
C ALA A 109 -18.13 -27.01 8.06
N GLU A 110 -18.15 -26.98 9.39
CA GLU A 110 -19.26 -26.45 10.20
C GLU A 110 -19.20 -24.92 10.38
N ARG A 111 -18.33 -24.21 9.65
CA ARG A 111 -18.08 -22.76 9.75
C ARG A 111 -17.63 -22.30 11.14
N ARG A 112 -16.96 -23.17 11.90
CA ARG A 112 -16.29 -22.84 13.16
C ARG A 112 -14.82 -22.54 12.93
N ILE A 113 -14.24 -21.70 13.78
CA ILE A 113 -12.80 -21.38 13.71
C ILE A 113 -12.01 -22.65 14.07
N GLU A 114 -11.27 -23.16 13.10
CA GLU A 114 -10.35 -24.27 13.29
C GLU A 114 -9.03 -23.77 13.87
N ARG A 115 -8.51 -22.67 13.29
CA ARG A 115 -7.29 -22.00 13.75
C ARG A 115 -7.21 -20.56 13.25
N ILE A 116 -6.33 -19.79 13.89
CA ILE A 116 -6.03 -18.41 13.54
C ILE A 116 -4.58 -18.35 13.07
N GLU A 117 -4.38 -17.82 11.86
CA GLU A 117 -3.07 -17.61 11.26
C GLU A 117 -2.79 -16.11 11.14
N GLN A 118 -1.52 -15.73 11.01
CA GLN A 118 -1.15 -14.35 10.69
C GLN A 118 -1.15 -14.14 9.17
N THR A 119 -1.75 -13.06 8.71
CA THR A 119 -1.72 -12.70 7.29
C THR A 119 -0.34 -12.20 6.92
N GLN A 120 0.32 -12.90 5.98
CA GLN A 120 1.63 -12.50 5.49
C GLN A 120 1.50 -11.53 4.31
N ARG A 121 1.98 -10.30 4.51
CA ARG A 121 2.06 -9.28 3.48
C ARG A 121 3.38 -9.40 2.71
N ASN A 122 3.31 -9.87 1.48
CA ASN A 122 4.46 -10.00 0.57
C ASN A 122 4.50 -8.87 -0.48
N ASP A 123 5.54 -8.84 -1.33
CA ASP A 123 5.70 -7.80 -2.35
C ASP A 123 4.57 -7.75 -3.36
N ALA A 124 3.88 -8.86 -3.65
CA ALA A 124 2.74 -8.83 -4.56
C ALA A 124 1.58 -7.98 -4.01
N HIS A 125 1.39 -7.97 -2.69
CA HIS A 125 0.42 -7.09 -2.03
C HIS A 125 0.89 -5.63 -2.10
N LYS A 126 2.16 -5.37 -1.75
CA LYS A 126 2.75 -4.02 -1.73
C LYS A 126 2.77 -3.38 -3.12
N LEU A 127 3.02 -4.18 -4.15
CA LEU A 127 2.98 -3.76 -5.56
C LEU A 127 1.60 -3.23 -5.97
N ILE A 128 0.54 -4.00 -5.70
CA ILE A 128 -0.82 -3.56 -6.04
C ILE A 128 -1.20 -2.33 -5.21
N GLU A 129 -0.83 -2.28 -3.93
CA GLU A 129 -1.06 -1.12 -3.08
C GLU A 129 -0.43 0.15 -3.67
N GLU A 130 0.84 0.14 -4.04
CA GLU A 130 1.52 1.32 -4.61
C GLU A 130 0.89 1.73 -5.94
N CYS A 131 0.51 0.79 -6.81
CA CYS A 131 -0.22 1.10 -8.04
C CYS A 131 -1.57 1.81 -7.74
N MET A 132 -2.32 1.32 -6.76
CA MET A 132 -3.62 1.90 -6.38
C MET A 132 -3.45 3.26 -5.70
N ILE A 133 -2.42 3.45 -4.87
CA ILE A 133 -2.06 4.75 -4.30
C ILE A 133 -1.79 5.75 -5.41
N MET A 134 -1.01 5.37 -6.43
CA MET A 134 -0.69 6.26 -7.55
C MET A 134 -1.92 6.63 -8.39
N ALA A 135 -2.82 5.67 -8.63
CA ALA A 135 -4.10 5.94 -9.29
C ALA A 135 -4.97 6.91 -8.49
N ASN A 136 -5.06 6.72 -7.17
CA ASN A 136 -5.83 7.60 -6.28
C ASN A 136 -5.24 9.01 -6.20
N ILE A 137 -3.91 9.15 -6.14
CA ILE A 137 -3.23 10.44 -6.22
C ILE A 137 -3.56 11.14 -7.55
N SER A 138 -3.57 10.40 -8.66
CA SER A 138 -3.91 10.93 -9.98
C SER A 138 -5.36 11.40 -10.02
N ALA A 139 -6.30 10.63 -9.47
CA ALA A 139 -7.72 11.00 -9.40
C ALA A 139 -7.94 12.25 -8.54
N ALA A 140 -7.29 12.33 -7.38
CA ALA A 140 -7.35 13.51 -6.52
C ALA A 140 -6.84 14.77 -7.24
N ARG A 141 -5.70 14.66 -7.94
CA ARG A 141 -5.14 15.77 -8.74
C ARG A 141 -6.04 16.17 -9.91
N PHE A 142 -6.65 15.19 -10.58
CA PHE A 142 -7.56 15.43 -11.71
C PHE A 142 -8.77 16.26 -11.28
N VAL A 143 -9.44 15.82 -10.20
CA VAL A 143 -10.61 16.48 -9.64
C VAL A 143 -10.28 17.87 -9.10
N GLU A 144 -9.13 18.03 -8.44
CA GLU A 144 -8.69 19.34 -7.94
C GLU A 144 -8.46 20.34 -9.08
N LYS A 145 -7.85 19.90 -10.19
CA LYS A 145 -7.63 20.73 -11.39
C LYS A 145 -8.95 21.19 -12.03
N LEU A 146 -9.98 20.33 -12.04
CA LEU A 146 -11.31 20.66 -12.57
C LEU A 146 -12.09 21.66 -11.68
N LYS A 147 -11.51 22.15 -10.57
CA LYS A 147 -12.16 23.04 -9.58
C LYS A 147 -13.50 22.50 -9.06
N SER A 148 -13.77 21.20 -9.25
CA SER A 148 -14.99 20.51 -8.80
C SER A 148 -14.85 19.98 -7.38
N ARG A 149 -13.94 20.59 -6.60
CA ARG A 149 -13.58 20.20 -5.23
C ARG A 149 -14.79 20.17 -4.29
N ARG A 150 -15.81 21.00 -4.55
CA ARG A 150 -17.05 21.07 -3.75
C ARG A 150 -17.95 19.83 -3.92
N TYR A 151 -17.79 19.06 -5.00
CA TYR A 151 -18.65 17.92 -5.33
C TYR A 151 -17.93 16.57 -5.24
N SER A 152 -16.73 16.55 -4.67
CA SER A 152 -15.86 15.38 -4.71
C SER A 152 -15.41 14.95 -3.33
N VAL A 153 -15.30 13.64 -3.14
CA VAL A 153 -14.91 13.04 -1.86
C VAL A 153 -13.40 12.84 -1.83
N PHE A 154 -12.75 13.37 -0.79
CA PHE A 154 -11.30 13.20 -0.56
C PHE A 154 -11.07 12.39 0.72
N MET A 155 -10.11 11.47 0.66
CA MET A 155 -9.61 10.78 1.84
C MET A 155 -8.53 11.64 2.50
N ILE A 156 -8.80 12.15 3.70
CA ILE A 156 -7.92 13.06 4.44
C ILE A 156 -7.53 12.41 5.77
N SER A 157 -6.22 12.26 6.00
CA SER A 157 -5.68 11.84 7.30
C SER A 157 -5.06 13.05 8.00
N PRO A 158 -5.69 13.60 9.05
CA PRO A 158 -5.13 14.72 9.80
C PRO A 158 -3.89 14.28 10.60
N PRO A 159 -2.93 15.19 10.86
CA PRO A 159 -1.80 14.86 11.71
C PRO A 159 -2.26 14.46 13.12
N PRO A 160 -1.55 13.54 13.79
CA PRO A 160 -1.90 13.11 15.14
C PRO A 160 -1.90 14.32 16.08
N LYS A 161 -2.92 14.43 16.94
CA LYS A 161 -2.96 15.45 17.99
C LYS A 161 -1.79 15.21 18.95
N ARG A 162 -0.99 16.24 19.23
CA ARG A 162 0.09 16.15 20.22
C ARG A 162 -0.52 15.89 21.60
N SER A 163 -0.23 14.73 22.20
CA SER A 163 -0.55 14.51 23.61
C SER A 163 0.55 15.14 24.47
N PRO A 164 0.21 15.97 25.48
CA PRO A 164 1.19 16.60 26.36
C PRO A 164 1.99 15.58 27.20
N HIS A 165 1.50 14.34 27.33
CA HIS A 165 2.14 13.28 28.11
C HIS A 165 3.12 12.41 27.31
N SER A 166 3.06 12.41 25.99
CA SER A 166 3.94 11.59 25.16
C SER A 166 5.41 12.04 25.25
N ALA A 167 5.68 13.34 25.06
CA ALA A 167 7.06 13.83 24.99
C ALA A 167 7.87 13.67 26.30
N PRO A 168 7.32 13.93 27.50
CA PRO A 168 8.00 13.63 28.76
C PRO A 168 8.25 12.14 28.96
N TYR A 169 7.27 11.30 28.60
CA TYR A 169 7.41 9.85 28.65
C TYR A 169 8.57 9.39 27.76
N TRP A 170 8.60 9.73 26.47
CA TRP A 170 9.73 9.32 25.60
C TRP A 170 11.10 9.75 26.15
N ARG A 171 11.19 10.96 26.72
CA ARG A 171 12.43 11.47 27.33
C ARG A 171 12.86 10.66 28.56
N SER A 172 11.94 10.21 29.41
CA SER A 172 12.29 9.38 30.57
C SER A 172 12.90 8.04 30.14
N TRP A 173 12.55 7.55 28.95
CA TRP A 173 13.13 6.36 28.34
C TRP A 173 14.40 6.64 27.52
N GLY A 174 14.93 7.86 27.55
CA GLY A 174 16.16 8.24 26.83
C GLY A 174 15.94 8.56 25.35
N TRP A 175 14.71 8.82 24.92
CA TRP A 175 14.36 9.11 23.54
C TRP A 175 13.84 10.53 23.38
N SER A 176 14.28 11.22 22.33
CA SER A 176 13.74 12.53 21.96
C SER A 176 13.06 12.44 20.60
N CYS A 177 11.80 12.86 20.53
CA CYS A 177 11.07 13.01 19.26
C CYS A 177 11.24 14.44 18.76
N ARG A 178 12.14 14.65 17.77
CA ARG A 178 12.24 15.93 17.05
C ARG A 178 11.15 15.99 15.99
N ALA A 179 9.98 16.51 16.34
CA ALA A 179 9.02 16.94 15.34
C ALA A 179 9.52 18.22 14.68
N GLU A 180 10.30 18.11 13.60
CA GLU A 180 10.64 19.26 12.76
C GLU A 180 9.36 19.79 12.11
N THR A 181 8.85 20.90 12.62
CA THR A 181 7.72 21.63 12.05
C THR A 181 8.17 22.33 10.78
N ASN A 182 8.27 21.56 9.68
CA ASN A 182 8.28 22.14 8.36
C ASN A 182 6.86 22.03 7.80
N ARG A 183 6.20 23.16 7.51
CA ARG A 183 4.76 23.27 7.17
C ARG A 183 4.27 22.35 6.02
N ASN A 184 5.19 21.71 5.30
CA ASN A 184 4.93 20.87 4.12
C ASN A 184 5.49 19.43 4.21
N ARG A 185 5.93 18.91 5.37
CA ARG A 185 6.41 17.51 5.48
C ARG A 185 5.79 16.76 6.66
N ALA A 186 5.29 15.56 6.38
CA ALA A 186 4.83 14.61 7.40
C ALA A 186 6.00 14.15 8.28
N ILE A 187 5.67 13.75 9.51
CA ILE A 187 6.60 13.28 10.55
C ILE A 187 7.43 12.12 10.00
N MET A 188 8.76 12.29 9.95
CA MET A 188 9.67 11.26 9.43
C MET A 188 9.81 10.06 10.38
N PRO A 189 10.01 8.84 9.88
CA PRO A 189 10.23 7.64 10.72
C PRO A 189 11.51 7.69 11.59
N ASN A 190 12.43 8.63 11.35
CA ASN A 190 13.70 8.79 12.10
C ASN A 190 13.69 9.93 13.15
N CYS A 191 12.52 10.40 13.58
CA CYS A 191 12.44 11.50 14.55
C CYS A 191 12.85 11.13 15.99
N LEU A 192 12.95 9.82 16.31
CA LEU A 192 13.36 9.30 17.62
C LEU A 192 14.88 9.15 17.68
N ASN A 193 15.56 10.16 18.22
CA ASN A 193 16.98 10.08 18.48
C ASN A 193 17.24 9.61 19.92
N ARG A 194 18.12 8.63 20.08
CA ARG A 194 18.62 8.21 21.39
C ARG A 194 19.44 9.35 21.98
N LEU A 195 19.14 9.74 23.20
CA LEU A 195 19.98 10.69 23.93
C LEU A 195 21.33 10.02 24.24
N PRO A 196 22.46 10.74 24.12
CA PRO A 196 23.78 10.19 24.42
C PRO A 196 23.91 9.98 25.93
N THR A 197 23.49 8.82 26.43
CA THR A 197 23.70 8.42 27.81
C THR A 197 24.50 7.12 27.83
N GLY A 198 25.69 7.15 28.44
CA GLY A 198 26.68 6.05 28.48
C GLY A 198 26.27 4.82 29.29
N ARG A 199 25.09 4.24 29.05
CA ARG A 199 24.71 2.92 29.56
C ARG A 199 24.40 1.98 28.40
N THR A 200 25.02 0.81 28.44
CA THR A 200 24.93 -0.27 27.45
C THR A 200 23.51 -0.84 27.35
N PRO A 201 23.11 -1.41 26.19
CA PRO A 201 21.72 -1.68 25.88
C PRO A 201 21.19 -2.95 26.57
N LYS A 202 20.03 -2.85 27.24
CA LYS A 202 19.09 -3.98 27.31
C LYS A 202 18.16 -3.87 26.10
N CYS A 203 18.16 -4.92 25.29
CA CYS A 203 17.33 -5.05 24.09
C CYS A 203 15.85 -5.05 24.51
N CYS A 204 15.05 -4.08 24.05
CA CYS A 204 13.59 -4.12 24.21
C CYS A 204 12.95 -3.79 22.85
N LYS A 205 12.29 -4.81 22.29
CA LYS A 205 11.37 -4.72 21.15
C LYS A 205 10.33 -3.63 21.41
N LEU A 206 10.02 -2.84 20.38
CA LEU A 206 8.93 -1.87 20.37
C LEU A 206 7.66 -2.52 20.91
N CYS A 207 7.14 -2.00 22.03
CA CYS A 207 5.82 -2.35 22.51
C CYS A 207 4.84 -1.31 21.98
N CYS A 208 3.90 -1.77 21.14
CA CYS A 208 2.68 -1.07 20.80
C CYS A 208 1.98 -0.59 22.07
N CYS A 209 1.67 0.71 22.14
CA CYS A 209 0.53 1.19 22.92
C CYS A 209 -0.32 2.06 22.01
N VAL A 210 -1.36 1.42 21.49
CA VAL A 210 -2.60 2.03 20.99
C VAL A 210 -3.29 2.71 22.17
N GLN A 211 -3.71 3.96 21.97
CA GLN A 211 -4.90 4.55 22.58
C GLN A 211 -5.57 5.43 21.53
#